data_AF-A0A7W5AHY9-F1
#
_entry.id   AF-A0A7W5AHY9-F1
#
_cell.length_a   1.000
_cell.length_b   1.000
_cell.length_c   1.000
_cell.angle_alpha   90.00
_cell.angle_beta   90.00
_cell.angle_gamma   90.00
#
_symmetry.space_group_name_H-M   'P 1'
#
loop_
_entity.id
_entity.type
_entity.pdbx_description
1 polymer ?
#
loop_
_entity_poly.entity_id
_entity_poly.type
_entity_poly.pdbx_seq_one_letter_code
_entity_poly.pdbx_strand_id
1 'polypeptide(L)'
;MILALGCLNFGTRELIAQQLRHPVSWPSPAGRNVMRANPGLPTGPGLAFFAWSPQHVDAIGAAAGLRRDDQIRYDTYRNSRGDDEPRLVRLYRPAGTAATAAASR
;
A
#
# COMPACT_ATOMS: atom_id res chain seq x y z
N MET A 1 -11.60 -1.98 -10.32
CA MET A 1 -11.40 -2.95 -9.24
C MET A 1 -10.47 -2.32 -8.21
N ILE A 2 -10.88 -2.24 -6.94
CA ILE A 2 -10.09 -1.73 -5.83
C ILE A 2 -9.69 -2.94 -5.00
N LEU A 3 -8.39 -3.22 -4.88
CA LEU A 3 -7.91 -4.22 -3.95
C LEU A 3 -7.33 -3.53 -2.72
N ALA A 4 -7.93 -3.77 -1.55
CA ALA A 4 -7.48 -3.25 -0.27
C ALA A 4 -6.36 -4.13 0.29
N LEU A 5 -5.11 -3.73 0.08
CA LEU A 5 -3.90 -4.45 0.51
C LEU A 5 -3.60 -4.31 2.01
N GLY A 6 -4.63 -4.13 2.83
CA GLY A 6 -4.57 -3.93 4.29
C GLY A 6 -3.96 -5.09 5.08
N CYS A 7 -3.66 -6.21 4.42
CA CYS A 7 -3.18 -7.45 5.03
C CYS A 7 -1.66 -7.62 4.98
N LEU A 8 -0.94 -6.82 4.17
CA LEU A 8 0.51 -6.95 3.98
C LEU A 8 1.27 -6.04 4.95
N ASN A 9 1.20 -6.39 6.22
CA ASN A 9 1.81 -5.62 7.30
C ASN A 9 2.87 -6.41 8.08
N PHE A 10 3.10 -7.68 7.74
CA PHE A 10 3.93 -8.58 8.53
C PHE A 10 5.04 -9.18 7.68
N GLY A 11 6.19 -9.42 8.31
CA GLY A 11 7.34 -10.06 7.69
C GLY A 11 8.35 -9.07 7.11
N THR A 12 9.31 -9.61 6.35
CA THR A 12 10.40 -8.84 5.75
C THR A 12 9.93 -8.08 4.50
N ARG A 13 10.75 -7.12 4.05
CA ARG A 13 10.53 -6.39 2.80
C ARG A 13 10.36 -7.32 1.61
N GLU A 14 11.18 -8.36 1.54
CA GLU A 14 11.22 -9.33 0.44
C GLU A 14 9.92 -10.15 0.39
N LEU A 15 9.47 -10.63 1.55
CA LEU A 15 8.21 -11.38 1.66
C LEU A 15 7.03 -10.51 1.26
N ILE A 16 6.98 -9.25 1.71
CA ILE A 16 5.93 -8.30 1.35
C ILE A 16 5.93 -8.03 -0.16
N ALA A 17 7.10 -7.80 -0.76
CA ALA A 17 7.21 -7.58 -2.20
C ALA A 17 6.74 -8.80 -3.00
N GLN A 18 7.08 -10.02 -2.55
CA GLN A 18 6.60 -11.26 -3.16
C GLN A 18 5.06 -11.38 -3.04
N GLN A 19 4.53 -11.14 -1.85
CA GLN A 19 3.09 -11.19 -1.59
C GLN A 19 2.31 -10.13 -2.38
N LEU A 20 2.92 -8.99 -2.69
CA LEU A 20 2.35 -7.94 -3.54
C LEU A 20 2.26 -8.34 -5.02
N ARG A 21 3.08 -9.27 -5.53
CA ARG A 21 3.06 -9.64 -6.96
C ARG A 21 1.78 -10.37 -7.40
N HIS A 22 1.16 -11.12 -6.50
CA HIS A 22 -0.11 -11.81 -6.77
C HIS A 22 -1.30 -10.84 -6.94
N PRO A 23 -1.60 -9.97 -5.96
CA PRO A 23 -2.74 -9.07 -6.04
C PRO A 23 -2.65 -8.06 -7.19
N VAL A 24 -1.44 -7.73 -7.64
CA VAL A 24 -1.22 -6.77 -8.75
C VAL A 24 -1.38 -7.39 -10.12
N SER A 25 -1.43 -8.73 -10.23
CA SER A 25 -1.71 -9.42 -11.49
C SER A 25 -3.22 -9.53 -11.78
N TRP A 26 -4.06 -9.17 -10.81
CA TRP A 26 -5.53 -9.30 -10.92
C TRP A 26 -6.24 -8.11 -11.60
N PRO A 27 -5.82 -6.84 -11.42
CA PRO A 27 -6.51 -5.73 -12.06
C PRO A 27 -6.30 -5.75 -13.57
N SER A 28 -7.33 -5.33 -14.31
CA SER A 28 -7.15 -4.95 -15.71
C SER A 28 -6.09 -3.84 -15.82
N PRO A 29 -5.46 -3.62 -16.98
CA PRO A 29 -4.43 -2.60 -17.14
C PRO A 29 -4.86 -1.19 -16.68
N ALA A 30 -6.15 -0.86 -16.80
CA ALA A 30 -6.74 0.40 -16.33
C ALA A 30 -7.17 0.40 -14.84
N GLY A 31 -7.02 -0.73 -14.16
CA GLY A 31 -7.34 -0.91 -12.75
C GLY A 31 -6.41 -0.13 -11.82
N ARG A 32 -6.93 0.25 -10.65
CA ARG A 32 -6.18 0.94 -9.60
C ARG A 32 -6.14 0.09 -8.34
N ASN A 33 -4.98 -0.02 -7.72
CA ASN A 33 -4.84 -0.70 -6.42
C ASN A 33 -4.82 0.33 -5.30
N VAL A 34 -5.54 0.08 -4.22
CA VAL A 34 -5.58 0.97 -3.06
C VAL A 34 -4.93 0.27 -1.88
N MET A 35 -3.78 0.76 -1.44
CA MET A 35 -3.09 0.16 -0.31
C MET A 35 -3.28 1.01 0.94
N ARG A 36 -3.76 0.37 2.01
CA ARG A 36 -3.80 0.93 3.36
C ARG A 36 -2.79 0.15 4.21
N ALA A 37 -1.89 0.82 4.92
CA ALA A 37 -0.89 0.13 5.73
C ALA A 37 -0.63 0.85 7.04
N ASN A 38 -0.17 0.08 8.03
CA ASN A 38 0.24 0.60 9.33
C ASN A 38 1.64 1.19 9.23
N PRO A 39 1.89 2.40 9.72
CA PRO A 39 3.21 3.05 9.66
C PRO A 39 4.23 2.45 10.65
N GLY A 40 4.20 1.14 10.90
CA GLY A 40 5.13 0.47 11.81
C GLY A 40 4.89 0.73 13.28
N LEU A 41 3.63 0.95 13.70
CA LEU A 41 3.31 1.10 15.12
C LEU A 41 3.73 -0.15 15.90
N PRO A 42 4.26 0.00 17.14
CA PRO A 42 4.55 -1.14 17.99
C PRO A 42 3.26 -1.93 18.22
N THR A 43 3.31 -3.23 17.98
CA THR A 43 2.26 -4.12 18.44
C THR A 43 2.78 -5.01 19.54
N GLY A 44 1.87 -5.59 20.30
CA GLY A 44 2.20 -6.44 21.44
C GLY A 44 3.23 -7.53 21.12
N PRO A 45 3.81 -8.15 22.16
CA PRO A 45 4.92 -9.09 22.01
C PRO A 45 4.60 -10.19 20.98
N GLY A 46 5.53 -10.43 20.06
CA GLY A 46 5.46 -11.52 19.07
C GLY A 46 4.97 -11.14 17.66
N LEU A 47 4.53 -9.90 17.42
CA LEU A 47 4.16 -9.41 16.09
C LEU A 47 5.04 -8.23 15.68
N ALA A 48 5.85 -8.42 14.63
CA ALA A 48 6.64 -7.36 14.02
C ALA A 48 5.86 -6.80 12.81
N PHE A 49 5.36 -5.58 12.94
CA PHE A 49 4.84 -4.84 11.79
C PHE A 49 6.00 -4.38 10.93
N PHE A 50 5.86 -4.55 9.63
CA PHE A 50 6.73 -3.88 8.68
C PHE A 50 6.54 -2.36 8.82
N ALA A 51 7.66 -1.65 8.97
CA ALA A 51 7.67 -0.21 9.17
C ALA A 51 7.37 0.52 7.86
N TRP A 52 6.11 0.54 7.45
CA TRP A 52 5.70 1.27 6.26
C TRP A 52 6.00 2.75 6.44
N SER A 53 6.76 3.28 5.50
CA SER A 53 7.06 4.70 5.37
C SER A 53 6.88 5.10 3.91
N PRO A 54 6.72 6.40 3.61
CA PRO A 54 6.73 6.89 2.24
C PRO A 54 7.90 6.35 1.39
N GLN A 55 9.09 6.23 2.00
CA GLN A 55 10.29 5.73 1.33
C GLN A 55 10.18 4.25 0.93
N HIS A 56 9.57 3.41 1.78
CA HIS A 56 9.38 1.99 1.50
C HIS A 56 8.27 1.72 0.48
N VAL A 57 7.23 2.56 0.47
CA VAL A 57 6.03 2.40 -0.39
C VAL A 57 6.38 2.39 -1.87
N ASP A 58 7.20 3.32 -2.33
CA ASP A 58 7.54 3.42 -3.76
C ASP A 58 8.49 2.29 -4.18
N ALA A 59 9.51 2.00 -3.37
CA ALA A 59 10.49 0.96 -3.69
C ALA A 59 9.90 -0.46 -3.69
N ILE A 60 8.99 -0.75 -2.76
CA ILE A 60 8.29 -2.05 -2.70
C ILE A 60 7.26 -2.16 -3.82
N GLY A 61 6.51 -1.08 -4.10
CA GLY A 61 5.58 -1.04 -5.23
C GLY A 61 6.28 -1.30 -6.57
N ALA A 62 7.41 -0.63 -6.81
CA ALA A 62 8.21 -0.83 -8.02
C ALA A 62 8.71 -2.28 -8.16
N ALA A 63 9.17 -2.89 -7.07
CA ALA A 63 9.59 -4.30 -7.06
C ALA A 63 8.45 -5.30 -7.34
N ALA A 64 7.20 -4.86 -7.18
CA ALA A 64 5.99 -5.58 -7.55
C ALA A 64 5.42 -5.18 -8.92
N GLY A 65 6.11 -4.34 -9.71
CA GLY A 65 5.64 -3.87 -11.02
C GLY A 65 4.54 -2.80 -10.95
N LEU A 66 4.45 -2.09 -9.83
CA LEU A 66 3.53 -0.98 -9.63
C LEU A 66 4.23 0.37 -9.75
N ARG A 67 3.49 1.38 -10.21
CA ARG A 67 3.84 2.78 -10.08
C ARG A 67 2.80 3.50 -9.23
N ARG A 68 3.25 4.44 -8.41
CA ARG A 68 2.37 5.27 -7.61
C ARG A 68 1.58 6.23 -8.52
N ASP A 69 0.27 6.29 -8.32
CA ASP A 69 -0.67 7.09 -9.13
C ASP A 69 -1.00 8.44 -8.48
N ASP A 70 -0.77 8.57 -7.17
CA ASP A 70 -1.16 9.75 -6.38
C ASP A 70 -0.20 9.98 -5.18
N GLN A 71 -0.37 11.06 -4.44
CA GLN A 71 0.34 11.32 -3.19
C GLN A 71 -0.02 10.29 -2.12
N ILE A 72 0.94 10.02 -1.23
CA ILE A 72 0.70 9.21 -0.04
C ILE A 72 -0.05 10.08 0.97
N ARG A 73 -1.22 9.62 1.39
CA ARG A 73 -2.05 10.33 2.37
C ARG A 73 -1.99 9.61 3.71
N TYR A 74 -1.97 10.38 4.78
CA TYR A 74 -2.24 9.86 6.12
C TYR A 74 -3.77 9.89 6.32
N ASP A 75 -4.29 8.76 6.74
CA ASP A 75 -5.68 8.55 7.16
C ASP A 75 -5.67 8.12 8.62
N THR A 76 -6.77 8.32 9.33
CA THR A 76 -6.92 7.89 10.72
C THR A 76 -8.08 6.90 10.79
N TYR A 77 -7.87 5.78 11.46
CA TYR A 77 -8.95 4.85 11.79
C TYR A 77 -9.06 4.72 13.30
N ARG A 78 -10.29 4.53 13.79
CA ARG A 78 -10.53 4.26 15.19
C ARG A 78 -10.30 2.78 15.47
N ASN A 79 -9.36 2.45 16.35
CA ASN A 79 -9.08 1.07 16.75
C ASN A 79 -10.22 0.53 17.65
N SER A 80 -10.16 -0.76 18.01
CA SER A 80 -11.18 -1.40 18.87
C SER A 80 -11.25 -0.84 20.30
N ARG A 81 -10.24 -0.05 20.71
CA ARG A 81 -10.19 0.64 22.00
C ARG A 81 -10.73 2.07 21.94
N GLY A 82 -11.06 2.58 20.75
CA GLY A 82 -11.55 3.93 20.55
C GLY A 82 -10.47 4.97 20.23
N ASP A 83 -9.20 4.58 20.15
CA ASP A 83 -8.10 5.50 19.84
C ASP A 83 -7.96 5.68 18.32
N ASP A 84 -7.57 6.88 17.92
CA ASP A 84 -7.24 7.16 16.53
C ASP A 84 -5.82 6.66 16.21
N GLU A 85 -5.70 5.78 15.22
CA GLU A 85 -4.43 5.23 14.77
C GLU A 85 -4.12 5.64 13.32
N PRO A 86 -2.88 6.07 13.02
CA PRO A 86 -2.52 6.50 11.68
C PRO A 86 -2.44 5.33 10.69
N ARG A 87 -2.83 5.58 9.45
CA ARG A 87 -2.73 4.68 8.29
C ARG A 87 -2.13 5.43 7.12
N LEU A 88 -1.25 4.78 6.38
CA LEU A 88 -0.80 5.25 5.07
C LEU A 88 -1.77 4.74 4.00
N VAL A 89 -2.35 5.65 3.21
CA VAL A 89 -3.23 5.35 2.08
C VAL A 89 -2.57 5.79 0.78
N ARG A 90 -2.59 4.92 -0.24
CA ARG A 90 -2.04 5.23 -1.56
C ARG A 90 -2.75 4.49 -2.69
N LEU A 91 -2.68 5.08 -3.87
CA LEU A 91 -3.16 4.53 -5.13
C LEU A 91 -1.98 4.09 -6.00
N TYR A 92 -2.03 2.88 -6.55
CA TYR A 92 -1.07 2.35 -7.52
C TYR A 92 -1.74 1.98 -8.84
N ARG A 93 -0.96 2.02 -9.92
CA ARG A 93 -1.28 1.42 -11.23
C ARG A 93 -0.19 0.43 -11.66
N PRO A 94 -0.49 -0.53 -12.54
CA PRO A 94 0.55 -1.31 -13.21
C PRO A 94 1.54 -0.40 -13.94
N ALA A 95 2.83 -0.71 -13.88
CA ALA A 95 3.89 0.10 -14.50
C ALA A 95 3.80 0.14 -16.04
N GLY A 96 3.20 -0.88 -16.66
CA GLY A 96 3.03 -0.99 -18.12
C GLY A 96 1.87 -0.18 -18.70
N THR A 97 1.01 0.44 -17.88
CA THR A 97 -0.09 1.27 -18.38
C THR A 97 0.33 2.73 -18.44
N ALA A 98 0.27 3.34 -19.63
CA ALA A 98 0.51 4.77 -19.85
C ALA A 98 -0.30 5.62 -18.87
N ALA A 99 0.33 6.62 -18.27
CA ALA A 99 -0.34 7.58 -17.40
C ALA A 99 -1.27 8.43 -18.25
N THR A 100 -2.57 8.16 -18.19
CA THR A 100 -3.56 9.17 -18.52
C THR A 100 -3.41 10.28 -17.47
N ALA A 101 -2.75 11.37 -17.88
CA ALA A 101 -2.67 12.59 -17.09
C ALA A 101 -4.09 12.98 -16.68
N ALA A 102 -4.37 13.00 -15.38
CA ALA A 102 -5.60 13.57 -14.87
C ALA A 102 -5.48 15.09 -15.09
N ALA A 103 -6.23 15.60 -16.06
CA ALA A 103 -6.41 17.02 -16.25
C ALA A 103 -6.99 17.63 -14.97
N SER A 104 -6.26 18.57 -14.40
CA SER A 104 -6.75 19.42 -13.31
C SER A 104 -8.00 20.18 -13.78
N ARG A 105 -9.09 20.09 -13.01
CA ARG A 105 -10.19 21.04 -13.02
C ARG A 105 -10.50 21.41 -11.58
#